data_AF-U9TJ05-F1
#
_entry.id   AF-U9TJ05-F1
#
_cell.length_a   1.000
_cell.length_b   1.000
_cell.length_c   1.000
_cell.angle_alpha   90.00
_cell.angle_beta   90.00
_cell.angle_gamma   90.00
#
_symmetry.space_group_name_H-M   'P 1'
#
loop_
_entity.id
_entity.type
_entity.pdbx_description
1 polymer ?
#
loop_
_entity_poly.entity_id
_entity_poly.type
_entity_poly.pdbx_seq_one_letter_code
_entity_poly.pdbx_strand_id
1 'polypeptide(L)'
;MDENKLALADPPLLNRFEKQKMSINDILDNNQELFYENLNDWARKFSTLVDNNQATQSRNKFAQKDLFIGFDKNETLQSLIIDITKNNPEADEEEILEKCKECLIATATSDGVVRAELSALERDEFEKWKHVYFNQQYHDSLYDYFTDYFDNQETSSDPNGHLLIINTFSNINTDVKSCLQKVNCQVDKLSIFKTEAQLSNRVKHFWSEESNDQMLILQCDVTTVSFGKERSTYEARVYHSSYSSRSGIHLFIF
;
A
#
# COMPACT_ATOMS: atom_id res chain seq x y z
N MET A 1 -8.17 -9.31 -20.46
CA MET A 1 -8.30 -8.43 -21.64
C MET A 1 -8.67 -7.07 -21.10
N ASP A 2 -7.94 -6.02 -21.48
CA ASP A 2 -8.23 -4.65 -21.05
C ASP A 2 -9.64 -4.24 -21.49
N GLU A 3 -10.47 -3.72 -20.57
CA GLU A 3 -11.88 -3.34 -20.85
C GLU A 3 -11.96 -2.41 -22.05
N ASN A 4 -10.98 -1.50 -22.18
CA ASN A 4 -10.92 -0.53 -23.27
C ASN A 4 -10.63 -1.16 -24.65
N LYS A 5 -10.15 -2.40 -24.68
CA LYS A 5 -9.82 -3.15 -25.91
C LYS A 5 -10.82 -4.27 -26.20
N LEU A 6 -11.86 -4.44 -25.37
CA LEU A 6 -12.89 -5.45 -25.55
C LEU A 6 -13.65 -5.27 -26.87
N ALA A 7 -13.91 -4.02 -27.27
CA ALA A 7 -14.57 -3.71 -28.55
C ALA A 7 -13.73 -4.04 -29.79
N LEU A 8 -12.41 -4.23 -29.62
CA LEU A 8 -11.46 -4.55 -30.68
C LEU A 8 -11.12 -6.05 -30.74
N ALA A 9 -11.69 -6.86 -29.84
CA ALA A 9 -11.39 -8.27 -29.78
C ALA A 9 -12.17 -9.08 -30.82
N ASP A 10 -11.51 -10.10 -31.37
CA ASP A 10 -12.10 -10.96 -32.39
C ASP A 10 -13.38 -11.65 -31.89
N PRO A 11 -14.53 -11.49 -32.58
CA PRO A 11 -15.80 -12.07 -32.16
C PRO A 11 -15.77 -13.59 -31.92
N PRO A 12 -15.07 -14.42 -32.72
CA PRO A 12 -14.96 -15.86 -32.46
C PRO A 12 -14.23 -16.21 -31.16
N LEU A 13 -13.29 -15.37 -30.71
CA LEU A 13 -12.58 -15.54 -29.45
C LEU A 13 -13.50 -15.20 -28.28
N LEU A 14 -14.19 -14.06 -28.35
CA LEU A 14 -15.16 -13.67 -27.33
C LEU A 14 -16.25 -14.73 -27.17
N ASN A 15 -16.77 -15.29 -28.26
CA ASN A 15 -17.84 -16.29 -28.23
C ASN A 15 -17.48 -17.62 -27.56
N ARG A 16 -16.20 -17.91 -27.30
CA ARG A 16 -15.74 -19.13 -26.61
C ARG A 16 -15.72 -19.02 -25.10
N PHE A 17 -15.90 -17.82 -24.55
CA PHE A 17 -15.87 -17.57 -23.11
C PHE A 17 -17.23 -17.12 -22.59
N GLU A 18 -17.55 -17.52 -21.36
CA GLU A 18 -18.56 -16.85 -20.54
C GLU A 18 -18.03 -15.47 -20.13
N LYS A 19 -18.88 -14.43 -20.16
CA LYS A 19 -18.47 -13.06 -19.85
C LYS A 19 -19.12 -12.65 -18.55
N GLN A 20 -18.29 -12.27 -17.60
CA GLN A 20 -18.71 -11.66 -16.35
C GLN A 20 -18.07 -10.27 -16.31
N LYS A 21 -18.88 -9.25 -16.03
CA LYS A 21 -18.40 -7.89 -15.73
C LYS A 21 -18.50 -7.73 -14.23
N MET A 22 -17.36 -7.46 -13.58
CA MET A 22 -17.27 -7.25 -12.15
C MET A 22 -16.40 -6.02 -11.92
N SER A 23 -16.99 -4.98 -11.35
CA SER A 23 -16.26 -3.84 -10.80
C SER A 23 -16.08 -4.03 -9.30
N ILE A 24 -15.12 -3.32 -8.69
CA ILE A 24 -14.91 -3.38 -7.24
C ILE A 24 -16.17 -2.95 -6.46
N ASN A 25 -16.97 -2.06 -7.04
CA ASN A 25 -18.24 -1.62 -6.47
C ASN A 25 -19.31 -2.74 -6.51
N ASP A 26 -19.21 -3.69 -7.45
CA ASP A 26 -20.12 -4.83 -7.52
C ASP A 26 -19.79 -5.92 -6.47
N ILE A 27 -18.65 -5.78 -5.77
CA ILE A 27 -18.19 -6.72 -4.73
C ILE A 27 -18.76 -6.35 -3.35
N LEU A 28 -19.03 -5.06 -3.13
CA LEU A 28 -19.44 -4.56 -1.82
C LEU A 28 -20.89 -4.97 -1.52
N ASP A 29 -21.12 -5.50 -0.32
CA ASP A 29 -22.47 -5.67 0.21
C ASP A 29 -23.02 -4.34 0.79
N ASN A 30 -24.31 -4.33 1.13
CA ASN A 30 -24.98 -3.12 1.65
C ASN A 30 -24.34 -2.59 2.95
N ASN A 31 -23.71 -3.45 3.77
CA ASN A 31 -23.04 -3.01 4.99
C ASN A 31 -21.69 -2.38 4.65
N GLN A 32 -20.97 -2.95 3.69
CA GLN A 32 -19.70 -2.42 3.19
C GLN A 32 -19.87 -1.08 2.45
N GLU A 33 -21.01 -0.83 1.80
CA GLU A 33 -21.33 0.49 1.24
C GLU A 33 -21.41 1.57 2.34
N LEU A 34 -22.01 1.26 3.49
CA LEU A 34 -22.06 2.20 4.62
C LEU A 34 -20.66 2.48 5.18
N PHE A 35 -19.81 1.44 5.29
CA PHE A 35 -18.42 1.63 5.71
C PHE A 35 -17.64 2.50 4.74
N TYR A 36 -17.87 2.30 3.44
CA TYR A 36 -17.25 3.12 2.40
C TYR A 36 -17.63 4.59 2.55
N GLU A 37 -18.92 4.92 2.74
CA GLU A 37 -19.34 6.31 2.90
C GLU A 37 -18.74 6.96 4.17
N ASN A 38 -18.72 6.23 5.29
CA ASN A 38 -18.13 6.72 6.55
C ASN A 38 -16.61 6.95 6.40
N LEU A 39 -15.90 5.99 5.82
CA LEU A 39 -14.45 6.07 5.62
C LEU A 39 -14.10 7.17 4.60
N ASN A 40 -14.89 7.31 3.54
CA ASN A 40 -14.71 8.35 2.52
C ASN A 40 -14.96 9.75 3.09
N ASP A 41 -16.02 9.93 3.88
CA ASP A 41 -16.27 11.21 4.56
C ASP A 41 -15.14 11.56 5.53
N TRP A 42 -14.68 10.59 6.32
CA TRP A 42 -13.53 10.75 7.21
C TRP A 42 -12.27 11.16 6.45
N ALA A 43 -11.89 10.42 5.40
CA ALA A 43 -10.70 10.70 4.59
C ALA A 43 -10.80 12.08 3.92
N ARG A 44 -12.00 12.45 3.46
CA ARG A 44 -12.28 13.77 2.90
C ARG A 44 -12.10 14.86 3.95
N LYS A 45 -12.67 14.72 5.14
CA LYS A 45 -12.53 15.69 6.25
C LYS A 45 -11.06 15.86 6.64
N PHE A 46 -10.31 14.76 6.77
CA PHE A 46 -8.88 14.77 7.09
C PHE A 46 -8.06 15.59 6.07
N SER A 47 -8.40 15.47 4.79
CA SER A 47 -7.73 16.22 3.71
C SER A 47 -8.31 17.62 3.44
N THR A 48 -9.43 18.00 4.06
CA THR A 48 -10.09 19.29 3.79
C THR A 48 -9.65 20.33 4.81
N LEU A 49 -8.93 21.35 4.38
CA LEU A 49 -8.48 22.43 5.26
C LEU A 49 -9.60 23.44 5.53
N VAL A 50 -9.82 23.77 6.80
CA VAL A 50 -10.74 24.83 7.25
C VAL A 50 -9.96 26.13 7.37
N ASP A 51 -9.75 26.83 6.25
CA ASP A 51 -9.19 28.19 6.25
C ASP A 51 -10.32 29.22 6.16
N ASN A 52 -10.31 30.24 7.02
CA ASN A 52 -11.32 31.31 7.01
C ASN A 52 -11.12 32.31 5.84
N ASN A 53 -10.01 32.21 5.10
CA ASN A 53 -9.69 33.10 3.99
C ASN A 53 -10.00 32.45 2.62
N GLN A 54 -11.07 32.89 1.96
CA GLN A 54 -11.48 32.37 0.63
C GLN A 54 -10.38 32.52 -0.46
N ALA A 55 -9.48 33.50 -0.31
CA ALA A 55 -8.39 33.75 -1.26
C ALA A 55 -7.27 32.69 -1.19
N THR A 56 -7.00 32.10 -0.02
CA THR A 56 -5.99 31.04 0.18
C THR A 56 -6.54 29.65 -0.13
N GLN A 57 -7.83 29.41 0.13
CA GLN A 57 -8.52 28.16 -0.22
C GLN A 57 -8.47 27.84 -1.73
N SER A 58 -8.59 28.85 -2.60
CA SER A 58 -8.57 28.64 -4.06
C SER A 58 -7.19 28.23 -4.62
N ARG A 59 -6.10 28.54 -3.90
CA ARG A 59 -4.71 28.32 -4.35
C ARG A 59 -4.09 27.04 -3.79
N ASN A 60 -4.52 26.57 -2.63
CA ASN A 60 -4.03 25.35 -1.98
C ASN A 60 -5.08 24.23 -2.09
N LYS A 61 -5.21 23.64 -3.28
CA LYS A 61 -6.01 22.42 -3.47
C LYS A 61 -5.26 21.23 -2.86
N PHE A 62 -5.41 21.03 -1.56
CA PHE A 62 -4.99 19.82 -0.86
C PHE A 62 -6.12 18.79 -0.96
N ALA A 63 -5.81 17.60 -1.45
CA ALA A 63 -6.78 16.53 -1.63
C ALA A 63 -6.27 15.22 -0.99
N GLN A 64 -7.15 14.22 -0.92
CA GLN A 64 -6.82 12.89 -0.37
C GLN A 64 -5.55 12.29 -0.98
N LYS A 65 -5.35 12.42 -2.29
CA LYS A 65 -4.14 11.97 -3.02
C LYS A 65 -2.84 12.68 -2.62
N ASP A 66 -2.94 13.88 -2.03
CA ASP A 66 -1.77 14.64 -1.60
C ASP A 66 -1.38 14.28 -0.17
N LEU A 67 -2.35 13.77 0.61
CA LEU A 67 -2.19 13.26 1.96
C LEU A 67 -1.75 11.79 1.94
N PHE A 68 -2.55 10.92 1.32
CA PHE A 68 -2.37 9.47 1.25
C PHE A 68 -1.68 9.08 -0.06
N ILE A 69 -0.52 8.45 0.05
CA ILE A 69 0.28 8.04 -1.11
C ILE A 69 -0.43 6.87 -1.82
N GLY A 70 -0.61 6.98 -3.14
CA GLY A 70 -1.25 5.92 -3.93
C GLY A 70 -2.78 5.89 -3.84
N PHE A 71 -3.40 6.91 -3.25
CA PHE A 71 -4.85 6.97 -3.12
C PHE A 71 -5.56 7.13 -4.47
N ASP A 72 -6.34 6.13 -4.83
CA ASP A 72 -7.31 6.14 -5.90
C ASP A 72 -8.73 6.22 -5.31
N LYS A 73 -9.52 7.17 -5.83
CA LYS A 73 -10.86 7.47 -5.33
C LYS A 73 -11.84 6.31 -5.53
N ASN A 74 -11.62 5.48 -6.53
CA ASN A 74 -12.55 4.43 -6.93
C ASN A 74 -12.11 3.04 -6.45
N GLU A 75 -10.86 2.88 -5.99
CA GLU A 75 -10.31 1.57 -5.65
C GLU A 75 -9.77 1.47 -4.22
N THR A 76 -9.12 2.51 -3.69
CA THR A 76 -8.36 2.39 -2.42
C THR A 76 -9.26 2.06 -1.23
N LEU A 77 -10.35 2.79 -1.04
CA LEU A 77 -11.22 2.61 0.13
C LEU A 77 -11.95 1.26 0.07
N GLN A 78 -12.47 0.92 -1.11
CA GLN A 78 -13.16 -0.35 -1.34
C GLN A 78 -12.21 -1.53 -1.12
N SER A 79 -10.98 -1.45 -1.65
CA SER A 79 -9.97 -2.51 -1.49
C SER A 79 -9.59 -2.71 -0.03
N LEU A 80 -9.42 -1.63 0.74
CA LEU A 80 -9.12 -1.70 2.17
C LEU A 80 -10.25 -2.36 2.95
N ILE A 81 -11.50 -1.96 2.70
CA ILE A 81 -12.67 -2.53 3.38
C ILE A 81 -12.77 -4.02 3.08
N ILE A 82 -12.62 -4.43 1.81
CA ILE A 82 -12.68 -5.83 1.40
C ILE A 82 -11.56 -6.65 2.06
N ASP A 83 -10.32 -6.16 2.03
CA ASP A 83 -9.17 -6.88 2.60
C ASP A 83 -9.29 -7.02 4.13
N ILE A 84 -9.60 -5.93 4.83
CA ILE A 84 -9.71 -5.94 6.29
C ILE A 84 -10.88 -6.81 6.74
N THR A 85 -12.04 -6.70 6.09
CA THR A 85 -13.20 -7.55 6.42
C THR A 85 -12.89 -9.02 6.20
N LYS A 86 -12.21 -9.36 5.10
CA LYS A 86 -11.83 -10.74 4.78
C LYS A 86 -10.83 -11.32 5.78
N ASN A 87 -9.87 -10.51 6.24
CA ASN A 87 -8.85 -10.92 7.19
C ASN A 87 -9.34 -10.90 8.65
N ASN A 88 -10.49 -10.29 8.94
CA ASN A 88 -11.06 -10.15 10.28
C ASN A 88 -12.57 -10.47 10.29
N PRO A 89 -12.98 -11.73 10.04
CA PRO A 89 -14.39 -12.09 9.87
C PRO A 89 -15.24 -11.93 11.14
N GLU A 90 -14.62 -11.95 12.32
CA GLU A 90 -15.29 -11.82 13.63
C GLU A 90 -15.21 -10.40 14.21
N ALA A 91 -14.52 -9.48 13.54
CA ALA A 91 -14.40 -8.10 14.00
C ALA A 91 -15.74 -7.37 13.86
N ASP A 92 -16.01 -6.49 14.81
CA ASP A 92 -17.19 -5.64 14.73
C ASP A 92 -17.00 -4.49 13.72
N GLU A 93 -18.09 -3.79 13.43
CA GLU A 93 -18.11 -2.72 12.43
C GLU A 93 -17.17 -1.56 12.79
N GLU A 94 -17.04 -1.25 14.08
CA GLU A 94 -16.21 -0.15 14.58
C GLU A 94 -14.73 -0.51 14.48
N GLU A 95 -14.37 -1.76 14.79
CA GLU A 95 -13.03 -2.31 14.67
C GLU A 95 -12.57 -2.37 13.20
N ILE A 96 -13.44 -2.78 12.27
CA ILE A 96 -13.13 -2.78 10.83
C ILE A 96 -12.85 -1.34 10.37
N LEU A 97 -13.70 -0.39 10.75
CA LEU A 97 -13.52 1.01 10.37
C LEU A 97 -12.23 1.60 10.97
N GLU A 98 -11.92 1.27 12.22
CA GLU A 98 -10.70 1.72 12.89
C GLU A 98 -9.44 1.17 12.21
N LYS A 99 -9.42 -0.13 11.88
CA LYS A 99 -8.34 -0.76 11.10
C LYS A 99 -8.19 -0.11 9.72
N CYS A 100 -9.30 0.21 9.04
CA CYS A 100 -9.26 0.89 7.74
C CYS A 100 -8.59 2.27 7.84
N LYS A 101 -8.95 3.05 8.87
CA LYS A 101 -8.34 4.36 9.14
C LYS A 101 -6.86 4.22 9.47
N GLU A 102 -6.49 3.24 10.29
CA GLU A 102 -5.10 2.96 10.64
C GLU A 102 -4.24 2.63 9.39
N CYS A 103 -4.74 1.78 8.50
CA CYS A 103 -4.09 1.46 7.23
C CYS A 103 -3.96 2.69 6.32
N LEU A 104 -4.99 3.54 6.24
CA LEU A 104 -4.88 4.80 5.50
C LEU A 104 -3.81 5.73 6.09
N ILE A 105 -3.78 5.88 7.42
CA ILE A 105 -2.75 6.69 8.11
C ILE A 105 -1.35 6.15 7.85
N ALA A 106 -1.17 4.84 7.74
CA ALA A 106 0.11 4.23 7.38
C ALA A 106 0.60 4.62 5.98
N THR A 107 -0.29 5.08 5.10
CA THR A 107 0.06 5.60 3.77
C THR A 107 0.19 7.13 3.72
N ALA A 108 -0.06 7.82 4.84
CA ALA A 108 -0.06 9.27 4.88
C ALA A 108 1.37 9.85 4.81
N THR A 109 1.50 10.99 4.16
CA THR A 109 2.73 11.80 4.15
C THR A 109 2.85 12.59 5.44
N SER A 110 4.07 12.71 5.98
CA SER A 110 4.30 13.47 7.19
C SER A 110 3.94 14.95 7.03
N ASP A 111 4.20 15.54 5.85
CA ASP A 111 3.76 16.91 5.54
C ASP A 111 2.23 17.01 5.43
N GLY A 112 1.57 15.97 4.91
CA GLY A 112 0.12 15.87 4.87
C GLY A 112 -0.52 15.82 6.26
N VAL A 113 0.03 15.01 7.17
CA VAL A 113 -0.46 14.90 8.55
C VAL A 113 -0.31 16.22 9.31
N VAL A 114 0.82 16.91 9.14
CA VAL A 114 1.03 18.24 9.75
C VAL A 114 0.04 19.27 9.19
N ARG A 115 -0.22 19.26 7.88
CA ARG A 115 -1.22 20.15 7.26
C ARG A 115 -2.63 19.87 7.76
N ALA A 116 -2.95 18.60 8.03
CA ALA A 116 -4.26 18.18 8.51
C ALA A 116 -4.58 18.66 9.94
N GLU A 117 -3.66 19.31 10.65
CA GLU A 117 -3.96 19.97 11.93
C GLU A 117 -5.01 21.08 11.81
N LEU A 118 -5.14 21.64 10.60
CA LEU A 118 -6.17 22.62 10.24
C LEU A 118 -7.31 21.97 9.43
N SER A 119 -7.47 20.66 9.51
CA SER A 119 -8.50 19.94 8.75
C SER A 119 -9.91 20.13 9.32
N ALA A 120 -10.91 19.68 8.56
CA ALA A 120 -12.31 19.68 8.95
C ALA A 120 -12.67 18.52 9.89
N LEU A 121 -11.69 17.71 10.28
CA LEU A 121 -11.87 16.61 11.22
C LEU A 121 -12.02 17.16 12.64
N GLU A 122 -12.76 16.44 13.48
CA GLU A 122 -12.88 16.79 14.90
C GLU A 122 -11.50 16.74 15.57
N ARG A 123 -11.24 17.69 16.48
CA ARG A 123 -9.91 17.85 17.11
C ARG A 123 -9.45 16.59 17.84
N ASP A 124 -10.35 15.97 18.60
CA ASP A 124 -10.01 14.77 19.37
C ASP A 124 -9.69 13.58 18.45
N GLU A 125 -10.43 13.44 17.35
CA GLU A 125 -10.18 12.40 16.34
C GLU A 125 -8.85 12.66 15.60
N PHE A 126 -8.55 13.91 15.26
CA PHE A 126 -7.28 14.28 14.63
C PHE A 126 -6.08 13.97 15.54
N GLU A 127 -6.13 14.36 16.81
CA GLU A 127 -5.02 14.10 17.74
C GLU A 127 -4.80 12.59 17.97
N LYS A 128 -5.85 11.77 17.96
CA LYS A 128 -5.73 10.29 17.96
C LYS A 128 -4.87 9.82 16.79
N TRP A 129 -5.23 10.19 15.56
CA TRP A 129 -4.52 9.70 14.37
C TRP A 129 -3.14 10.31 14.19
N LYS A 130 -2.92 11.54 14.64
CA LYS A 130 -1.59 12.15 14.73
C LYS A 130 -0.69 11.37 15.69
N HIS A 131 -1.22 10.97 16.85
CA HIS A 131 -0.49 10.12 17.79
C HIS A 131 -0.17 8.75 17.20
N VAL A 132 -1.14 8.10 16.56
CA VAL A 132 -0.91 6.82 15.85
C VAL A 132 0.23 6.98 14.82
N TYR A 133 0.19 8.02 13.99
CA TYR A 133 1.21 8.27 12.97
C TYR A 133 2.62 8.46 13.56
N PHE A 134 2.79 9.35 14.55
CA PHE A 134 4.13 9.72 15.04
C PHE A 134 4.66 8.85 16.19
N ASN A 135 3.81 8.07 16.86
CA ASN A 135 4.19 7.35 18.08
C ASN A 135 3.93 5.84 18.05
N GLN A 136 3.04 5.35 17.19
CA GLN A 136 2.72 3.92 17.09
C GLN A 136 3.22 3.33 15.77
N GLN A 137 3.12 4.09 14.68
CA GLN A 137 3.61 3.67 13.37
C GLN A 137 5.07 4.12 13.16
N TYR A 138 5.85 3.25 12.51
CA TYR A 138 7.27 3.50 12.25
C TYR A 138 7.47 4.10 10.86
N HIS A 139 7.34 5.43 10.76
CA HIS A 139 7.56 6.18 9.51
C HIS A 139 8.97 6.79 9.39
N ASP A 140 9.72 6.87 10.48
CA ASP A 140 11.00 7.57 10.53
C ASP A 140 12.19 6.72 10.05
N SER A 141 12.09 5.39 10.15
CA SER A 141 13.21 4.48 9.93
C SER A 141 12.76 3.10 9.47
N LEU A 142 13.34 2.63 8.37
CA LEU A 142 13.17 1.24 7.90
C LEU A 142 13.64 0.22 8.94
N TYR A 143 14.71 0.54 9.68
CA TYR A 143 15.24 -0.36 10.69
C TYR A 143 14.25 -0.57 11.83
N ASP A 144 13.66 0.51 12.33
CA ASP A 144 12.72 0.43 13.46
C ASP A 144 11.44 -0.29 13.03
N TYR A 145 10.94 -0.02 11.82
CA TYR A 145 9.81 -0.75 11.24
C TYR A 145 10.06 -2.26 11.19
N PHE A 146 11.19 -2.69 10.62
CA PHE A 146 11.47 -4.12 10.50
C PHE A 146 11.83 -4.77 11.83
N THR A 147 12.47 -4.05 12.74
CA THR A 147 12.77 -4.57 14.09
C THR A 147 11.48 -4.88 14.83
N ASP A 148 10.55 -3.93 14.86
CA ASP A 148 9.22 -4.14 15.46
C ASP A 148 8.45 -5.26 14.76
N TYR A 149 8.48 -5.29 13.42
CA TYR A 149 7.84 -6.35 12.63
C TYR A 149 8.40 -7.75 12.93
N PHE A 150 9.70 -7.89 13.21
CA PHE A 150 10.29 -9.17 13.59
C PHE A 150 10.04 -9.52 15.05
N ASP A 151 10.06 -8.54 15.95
CA ASP A 151 9.84 -8.76 17.39
C ASP A 151 8.38 -9.10 17.70
N ASN A 152 7.42 -8.53 16.97
CA ASN A 152 5.98 -8.76 17.15
C ASN A 152 5.45 -9.98 16.38
N GLN A 153 6.30 -10.69 15.64
CA GLN A 153 5.90 -11.79 14.75
C GLN A 153 5.61 -13.14 15.46
N GLU A 154 5.19 -13.13 16.72
CA GLU A 154 4.80 -14.36 17.44
C GLU A 154 3.46 -14.98 16.93
N THR A 155 2.73 -14.36 16.00
CA THR A 155 1.34 -14.80 15.68
C THR A 155 0.95 -15.01 14.22
N SER A 156 1.72 -14.59 13.21
CA SER A 156 1.35 -14.82 11.79
C SER A 156 2.26 -15.86 11.12
N SER A 157 1.98 -17.14 11.37
CA SER A 157 2.59 -18.27 10.69
C SER A 157 2.08 -18.42 9.25
N ASP A 158 2.23 -17.40 8.40
CA ASP A 158 2.05 -17.60 6.95
C ASP A 158 3.34 -18.23 6.40
N PRO A 159 3.32 -19.50 5.96
CA PRO A 159 4.50 -20.17 5.40
C PRO A 159 4.96 -19.57 4.06
N ASN A 160 4.16 -18.68 3.45
CA ASN A 160 4.40 -18.14 2.11
C ASN A 160 5.10 -16.79 2.11
N GLY A 161 5.33 -16.24 3.30
CA GLY A 161 5.97 -14.96 3.45
C GLY A 161 5.04 -13.77 3.37
N HIS A 162 5.60 -12.61 3.74
CA HIS A 162 4.87 -11.36 3.75
C HIS A 162 5.33 -10.45 2.61
N LEU A 163 4.38 -9.80 1.93
CA LEU A 163 4.62 -8.79 0.90
C LEU A 163 4.33 -7.41 1.46
N LEU A 164 5.32 -6.52 1.47
CA LEU A 164 5.16 -5.13 1.84
C LEU A 164 5.56 -4.21 0.67
N ILE A 165 4.78 -3.14 0.46
CA ILE A 165 5.11 -2.04 -0.44
C ILE A 165 5.45 -0.81 0.41
N ILE A 166 6.70 -0.34 0.29
CA ILE A 166 7.15 0.88 0.96
C ILE A 166 7.25 1.98 -0.06
N ASN A 167 6.67 3.14 0.24
CA ASN A 167 6.83 4.38 -0.52
C ASN A 167 7.81 5.31 0.20
N THR A 168 8.82 5.81 -0.50
CA THR A 168 9.78 6.77 0.07
C THR A 168 10.06 7.92 -0.89
N PHE A 169 10.54 9.04 -0.36
CA PHE A 169 11.08 10.19 -1.13
C PHE A 169 12.61 10.17 -1.21
N SER A 170 13.27 9.23 -0.52
CA SER A 170 14.71 9.06 -0.51
C SER A 170 15.23 8.61 -1.87
N ASN A 171 16.44 9.01 -2.25
CA ASN A 171 17.03 8.65 -3.54
C ASN A 171 17.10 7.12 -3.72
N ILE A 172 16.79 6.58 -4.91
CA ILE A 172 16.93 5.14 -5.23
C ILE A 172 18.34 4.57 -5.02
N ASN A 173 19.36 5.42 -5.02
CA ASN A 173 20.74 5.03 -4.76
C ASN A 173 21.10 4.98 -3.27
N THR A 174 20.14 5.25 -2.38
CA THR A 174 20.33 5.10 -0.93
C THR A 174 20.69 3.64 -0.62
N ASP A 175 21.73 3.46 0.20
CA ASP A 175 22.16 2.13 0.63
C ASP A 175 21.21 1.56 1.69
N VAL A 176 20.08 1.02 1.22
CA VAL A 176 19.04 0.41 2.07
C VAL A 176 19.61 -0.74 2.91
N LYS A 177 20.59 -1.48 2.38
CA LYS A 177 21.24 -2.58 3.10
C LYS A 177 21.96 -2.07 4.35
N SER A 178 22.65 -0.92 4.26
CA SER A 178 23.28 -0.28 5.42
C SER A 178 22.26 0.19 6.46
N CYS A 179 21.07 0.63 6.03
CA CYS A 179 20.00 1.06 6.93
C CYS A 179 19.45 -0.10 7.77
N LEU A 180 19.39 -1.32 7.22
CA LEU A 180 18.79 -2.48 7.89
C LEU A 180 19.73 -3.18 8.88
N GLN A 181 21.03 -2.84 8.88
CA GLN A 181 22.12 -3.24 9.81
C GLN A 181 22.31 -4.74 10.13
N LYS A 182 21.26 -5.43 10.59
CA LYS A 182 21.28 -6.79 11.15
C LYS A 182 20.48 -7.83 10.35
N VAL A 183 19.74 -7.40 9.33
CA VAL A 183 18.91 -8.30 8.51
C VAL A 183 19.66 -8.66 7.23
N ASN A 184 19.84 -9.96 6.96
CA ASN A 184 20.40 -10.39 5.68
C ASN A 184 19.37 -10.14 4.58
N CYS A 185 19.69 -9.20 3.68
CA CYS A 185 18.81 -8.82 2.60
C CYS A 185 19.51 -8.80 1.23
N GLN A 186 18.76 -9.21 0.21
CA GLN A 186 19.06 -8.96 -1.20
C GLN A 186 18.43 -7.63 -1.59
N VAL A 187 19.22 -6.72 -2.17
CA VAL A 187 18.73 -5.43 -2.64
C VAL A 187 19.06 -5.31 -4.12
N ASP A 188 18.03 -5.25 -4.95
CA ASP A 188 18.17 -5.12 -6.40
C ASP A 188 17.28 -3.99 -6.91
N LYS A 189 17.75 -3.26 -7.91
CA LYS A 189 16.93 -2.29 -8.63
C LYS A 189 16.17 -3.00 -9.73
N LEU A 190 14.88 -2.77 -9.84
CA LEU A 190 14.05 -3.43 -10.86
C LEU A 190 14.56 -3.14 -12.29
N SER A 191 15.18 -1.99 -12.51
CA SER A 191 15.77 -1.57 -13.79
C SER A 191 16.93 -2.43 -14.29
N ILE A 192 17.53 -3.28 -13.44
CA ILE A 192 18.63 -4.18 -13.88
C ILE A 192 18.10 -5.36 -14.69
N PHE A 193 16.83 -5.74 -14.49
CA PHE A 193 16.21 -6.86 -15.16
C PHE A 193 15.67 -6.41 -16.52
N LYS A 194 16.23 -6.98 -17.60
CA LYS A 194 15.81 -6.72 -18.98
C LYS A 194 14.73 -7.69 -19.46
N THR A 195 14.60 -8.83 -18.80
CA THR A 195 13.61 -9.85 -19.13
C THR A 195 12.95 -10.40 -17.87
N GLU A 196 11.70 -10.86 -17.99
CA GLU A 196 10.98 -11.56 -16.92
C GLU A 196 11.75 -12.78 -16.42
N ALA A 197 12.43 -13.51 -17.31
CA ALA A 197 13.25 -14.66 -16.95
C ALA A 197 14.39 -14.31 -15.98
N GLN A 198 15.00 -13.12 -16.13
CA GLN A 198 16.04 -12.67 -15.20
C GLN A 198 15.48 -12.38 -13.81
N LEU A 199 14.34 -11.69 -13.73
CA LEU A 199 13.66 -11.43 -12.47
C LEU A 199 13.18 -12.74 -11.81
N SER A 200 12.58 -13.63 -12.59
CA SER A 200 12.11 -14.94 -12.12
C SER A 200 13.25 -15.78 -11.56
N ASN A 201 14.41 -15.82 -12.23
CA ASN A 201 15.58 -16.53 -11.73
C ASN A 201 16.12 -15.91 -10.43
N ARG A 202 16.07 -14.59 -10.30
CA ARG A 202 16.47 -13.90 -9.07
C ARG A 202 15.55 -14.26 -7.89
N VAL A 203 14.24 -14.22 -8.09
CA VAL A 203 13.25 -14.61 -7.07
C VAL A 203 13.41 -16.10 -6.70
N LYS A 204 13.61 -16.98 -7.69
CA LYS A 204 13.89 -18.41 -7.43
C LYS A 204 15.14 -18.62 -6.60
N HIS A 205 16.20 -17.86 -6.88
CA HIS A 205 17.44 -17.94 -6.11
C HIS A 205 17.24 -17.49 -4.66
N PHE A 206 16.51 -16.40 -4.42
CA PHE A 206 16.15 -15.96 -3.06
C PHE A 206 15.45 -17.06 -2.25
N TRP A 207 14.55 -17.81 -2.88
CA TRP A 207 13.82 -18.92 -2.24
C TRP A 207 14.56 -20.26 -2.21
N SER A 208 15.72 -20.36 -2.85
CA SER A 208 16.53 -21.59 -2.88
C SER A 208 17.23 -21.84 -1.54
N GLU A 209 17.65 -23.08 -1.29
CA GLU A 209 18.42 -23.47 -0.09
C GLU A 209 19.82 -22.84 -0.05
N GLU A 210 20.30 -22.31 -1.19
CA GLU A 210 21.60 -21.65 -1.30
C GLU A 210 21.57 -20.19 -0.78
N SER A 211 20.38 -19.63 -0.58
CA SER A 211 20.19 -18.26 -0.10
C SER A 211 20.07 -18.21 1.42
N ASN A 212 20.94 -17.44 2.05
CA ASN A 212 20.88 -17.13 3.49
C ASN A 212 20.15 -15.80 3.79
N ASP A 213 19.54 -15.20 2.78
CA ASP A 213 18.84 -13.92 2.92
C ASP A 213 17.42 -14.13 3.44
N GLN A 214 17.03 -13.29 4.39
CA GLN A 214 15.70 -13.31 5.02
C GLN A 214 14.72 -12.36 4.32
N MET A 215 15.24 -11.48 3.47
CA MET A 215 14.52 -10.37 2.89
C MET A 215 14.98 -10.12 1.44
N LEU A 216 14.04 -10.05 0.50
CA LEU A 216 14.30 -9.57 -0.86
C LEU A 216 13.70 -8.17 -1.00
N ILE A 217 14.50 -7.19 -1.40
CA ILE A 217 14.10 -5.79 -1.63
C ILE A 217 14.29 -5.46 -3.11
N LEU A 218 13.17 -5.18 -3.78
CA LEU A 218 13.18 -4.70 -5.16
C LEU A 218 12.88 -3.21 -5.17
N GLN A 219 13.86 -2.39 -5.56
CA GLN A 219 13.71 -0.93 -5.64
C GLN A 219 13.27 -0.50 -7.05
N CYS A 220 12.20 0.29 -7.15
CA CYS A 220 11.71 0.84 -8.42
C CYS A 220 11.61 2.37 -8.36
N ASP A 221 11.99 3.07 -9.42
CA ASP A 221 11.77 4.53 -9.58
C ASP A 221 10.61 4.79 -10.55
N VAL A 222 9.47 5.18 -9.98
CA VAL A 222 8.20 5.38 -10.72
C VAL A 222 8.24 6.64 -11.60
N THR A 223 9.18 7.57 -11.38
CA THR A 223 9.30 8.80 -12.20
C THR A 223 9.67 8.53 -13.66
N THR A 224 10.07 7.30 -13.98
CA THR A 224 10.47 6.88 -15.33
C THR A 224 9.31 6.44 -16.23
N VAL A 225 8.07 6.28 -15.73
CA VAL A 225 6.99 5.61 -16.50
C VAL A 225 5.72 6.43 -16.79
N SER A 226 5.35 7.51 -16.08
CA SER A 226 4.19 8.32 -16.50
C SER A 226 4.07 9.74 -15.89
N PHE A 227 3.42 10.61 -16.65
CA PHE A 227 3.33 12.08 -16.55
C PHE A 227 2.79 12.63 -15.21
N GLY A 228 3.51 13.60 -14.63
CA GLY A 228 2.90 14.66 -13.81
C GLY A 228 3.54 14.96 -12.45
N LYS A 229 4.59 15.81 -12.45
CA LYS A 229 5.11 16.66 -11.35
C LYS A 229 5.47 16.01 -9.98
N GLU A 230 6.79 15.99 -9.75
CA GLU A 230 7.51 16.32 -8.50
C GLU A 230 7.11 15.60 -7.21
N ARG A 231 6.89 14.29 -7.25
CA ARG A 231 7.05 13.42 -6.06
C ARG A 231 7.60 12.07 -6.52
N SER A 232 8.87 11.82 -6.22
CA SER A 232 9.48 10.51 -6.48
C SER A 232 8.93 9.53 -5.45
N THR A 233 8.05 8.65 -5.89
CA THR A 233 7.57 7.52 -5.11
C THR A 233 8.40 6.31 -5.53
N TYR A 234 9.10 5.68 -4.59
CA TYR A 234 9.81 4.42 -4.84
C TYR A 234 9.04 3.30 -4.18
N GLU A 235 8.69 2.25 -4.93
CA GLU A 235 8.07 1.03 -4.39
C GLU A 235 9.19 0.07 -4.00
N ALA A 236 9.27 -0.31 -2.72
CA ALA A 236 10.08 -1.43 -2.27
C ALA A 236 9.18 -2.62 -1.97
N ARG A 237 9.32 -3.71 -2.73
CA ARG A 237 8.67 -4.99 -2.41
C ARG A 237 9.56 -5.82 -1.52
N VAL A 238 9.02 -6.21 -0.37
CA VAL A 238 9.71 -7.04 0.62
C VAL A 238 9.11 -8.43 0.65
N TYR A 239 9.92 -9.49 0.59
CA TYR A 239 9.50 -10.88 0.79
C TYR A 239 10.22 -11.48 2.00
N HIS A 240 9.48 -12.11 2.92
CA HIS A 240 10.02 -12.80 4.10
C HIS A 240 9.79 -14.33 4.02
N SER A 241 10.72 -15.17 4.48
CA SER A 241 10.50 -16.62 4.64
C SER A 241 10.43 -17.02 6.10
N SER A 242 9.30 -17.56 6.55
CA SER A 242 9.24 -18.30 7.81
C SER A 242 9.86 -19.70 7.62
N TYR A 243 10.76 -20.09 8.53
CA TYR A 243 11.51 -21.34 8.49
C TYR A 243 10.62 -22.54 8.92
N SER A 244 9.56 -22.84 8.19
CA SER A 244 8.92 -24.17 8.26
C SER A 244 7.94 -24.34 7.10
N SER A 245 8.15 -25.38 6.29
CA SER A 245 7.32 -25.78 5.14
C SER A 245 7.22 -24.78 3.98
N ARG A 246 8.29 -24.66 3.19
CA ARG A 246 8.26 -24.01 1.87
C ARG A 246 7.60 -24.94 0.84
N SER A 247 6.28 -24.84 0.70
CA SER A 247 5.58 -25.40 -0.45
C SER A 247 4.65 -24.36 -1.06
N GLY A 248 5.23 -23.63 -2.01
CA GLY A 248 4.60 -23.00 -3.17
C GLY A 248 3.56 -21.93 -2.90
N ILE A 249 3.75 -20.72 -3.43
CA ILE A 249 2.62 -19.87 -3.80
C ILE A 249 2.94 -18.93 -4.97
N HIS A 250 1.87 -18.68 -5.72
CA HIS A 250 1.77 -17.91 -6.95
C HIS A 250 2.02 -16.42 -6.74
N LEU A 251 2.89 -15.87 -7.58
CA LEU A 251 3.15 -14.45 -7.75
C LEU A 251 1.98 -13.82 -8.52
N PHE A 252 1.17 -12.99 -7.86
CA PHE A 252 0.29 -12.05 -8.54
C PHE A 252 0.89 -10.65 -8.41
N ILE A 253 1.32 -10.11 -9.55
CA ILE A 253 1.67 -8.71 -9.74
C ILE A 253 0.42 -8.06 -10.32
N PHE A 254 -0.13 -7.06 -9.64
CA PHE A 254 -0.98 -6.05 -10.29
C PHE A 254 -0.07 -4.91 -10.77
#